data_AF-A0A1Q8QLK6-F1
#
_entry.id   AF-A0A1Q8QLK6-F1
#
_cell.length_a   1.000
_cell.length_b   1.000
_cell.length_c   1.000
_cell.angle_alpha   90.00
_cell.angle_beta   90.00
_cell.angle_gamma   90.00
#
_symmetry.space_group_name_H-M   'P 1'
#
loop_
_entity.id
_entity.type
_entity.pdbx_description
1 polymer ?
#
loop_
_entity_poly.entity_id
_entity_poly.type
_entity_poly.pdbx_seq_one_letter_code
_entity_poly.pdbx_strand_id
1 'polypeptide(L)'
;METIDTRYGPLPTDGLVERHPDGSLLAAAVAAPFAMDTSIGRLAPQHSIDDARRMYKPPLTFHQNGQARSVPLETRTVVETPVGPLPAELVTFHENGAIARVFPLNGKLSGYWTEADEAGLAEVLTVPTPIGDVAGKFVAVAFDEAGRLRSLTLWPGEEVVVRAPCGKVPVRLGLSFHPGGGLRSLEPARPVEAPTPVGPVWAYDPDAVGIAGDDNSLAFDPDGQVVRAATVRSVVIAHLADGSRRELAPQVRDSICGDGDHELTPLLLAFAEDSLSASYGPAKPFAVIPRAGVQFTVRPFVSAFAVSFAPKQCSM
;
A
#
# COMPACT_ATOMS: atom_id res chain seq x y z
N MET A 1 -18.06 -26.55 22.45
CA MET A 1 -17.72 -26.43 21.02
C MET A 1 -19.04 -26.38 20.29
N GLU A 2 -19.33 -25.24 19.68
CA GLU A 2 -20.53 -25.06 18.86
C GLU A 2 -20.16 -25.26 17.40
N THR A 3 -21.17 -25.43 16.55
CA THR A 3 -20.98 -25.58 15.11
C THR A 3 -21.93 -24.63 14.40
N ILE A 4 -21.40 -23.89 13.43
CA ILE A 4 -22.16 -22.95 12.62
C ILE A 4 -22.14 -23.42 11.19
N ASP A 5 -23.31 -23.55 10.58
CA ASP A 5 -23.41 -23.86 9.17
C ASP A 5 -22.91 -22.68 8.33
N THR A 6 -21.92 -22.97 7.50
CA THR A 6 -21.39 -22.03 6.51
C THR A 6 -21.53 -22.64 5.12
N ARG A 7 -21.34 -21.83 4.09
CA ARG A 7 -21.27 -22.34 2.71
C ARG A 7 -20.11 -23.31 2.46
N TYR A 8 -19.12 -23.34 3.36
CA TYR A 8 -17.97 -24.24 3.32
C TYR A 8 -18.18 -25.49 4.20
N GLY A 9 -19.39 -25.66 4.76
CA GLY A 9 -19.72 -26.74 5.67
C GLY A 9 -19.80 -26.29 7.14
N PRO A 10 -19.98 -27.25 8.05
CA PRO A 10 -20.11 -27.00 9.49
C PRO A 10 -18.79 -26.51 10.09
N LEU A 11 -18.73 -25.23 10.47
CA LEU A 11 -17.56 -24.60 11.08
C LEU A 11 -17.56 -24.87 12.59
N PRO A 12 -16.53 -25.55 13.15
CA PRO A 12 -16.38 -25.69 14.60
C PRO A 12 -15.86 -24.38 15.20
N THR A 13 -16.60 -23.80 16.14
CA THR A 13 -16.27 -22.51 16.75
C THR A 13 -16.12 -22.59 18.26
N ASP A 14 -15.25 -21.73 18.79
CA ASP A 14 -15.13 -21.47 20.23
C ASP A 14 -15.25 -19.97 20.52
N GLY A 15 -15.93 -19.64 21.62
CA GLY A 15 -16.11 -18.26 22.03
C GLY A 15 -17.21 -17.52 21.27
N LEU A 16 -17.03 -16.19 21.17
CA LEU A 16 -18.04 -15.27 20.65
C LEU A 16 -18.09 -15.31 19.12
N VAL A 17 -19.30 -15.45 18.60
CA VAL A 17 -19.60 -15.32 17.17
C VAL A 17 -20.11 -13.92 16.93
N GLU A 18 -19.48 -13.22 16.00
CA GLU A 18 -19.94 -11.90 15.56
C GLU A 18 -20.86 -12.05 14.34
N ARG A 19 -21.88 -11.19 14.27
CA ARG A 19 -22.86 -11.18 13.20
C ARG A 19 -23.00 -9.80 12.58
N HIS A 20 -23.31 -9.78 11.30
CA HIS A 20 -23.75 -8.57 10.60
C HIS A 20 -25.13 -8.12 11.13
N PRO A 21 -25.57 -6.88 10.84
CA PRO A 21 -26.90 -6.39 11.26
C PRO A 21 -28.08 -7.24 10.79
N ASP A 22 -27.94 -7.99 9.69
CA ASP A 22 -28.95 -8.92 9.16
C ASP A 22 -28.92 -10.31 9.82
N GLY A 23 -28.01 -10.54 10.76
CA GLY A 23 -27.82 -11.80 11.47
C GLY A 23 -26.89 -12.79 10.78
N SER A 24 -26.39 -12.51 9.57
CA SER A 24 -25.40 -13.35 8.88
C SER A 24 -24.06 -13.38 9.64
N LEU A 25 -23.28 -14.44 9.44
CA LEU A 25 -22.00 -14.63 10.12
C LEU A 25 -21.00 -13.55 9.67
N LEU A 26 -20.39 -12.83 10.62
CA LEU A 26 -19.36 -11.83 10.35
C LEU A 26 -17.97 -12.38 10.70
N ALA A 27 -17.81 -12.96 11.89
CA ALA A 27 -16.53 -13.47 12.36
C ALA A 27 -16.72 -14.62 13.37
N ALA A 28 -15.84 -15.61 13.31
CA ALA A 28 -15.75 -16.66 14.32
C ALA A 28 -14.31 -17.17 14.46
N ALA A 29 -13.89 -17.46 15.69
CA ALA A 29 -12.67 -18.20 15.95
C ALA A 29 -12.87 -19.69 15.66
N VAL A 30 -11.88 -20.32 15.03
CA VAL A 30 -11.94 -21.73 14.66
C VAL A 30 -11.43 -22.57 15.85
N ALA A 31 -12.22 -23.56 16.27
CA ALA A 31 -11.94 -24.35 17.46
C ALA A 31 -11.15 -25.63 17.18
N ALA A 32 -11.23 -26.16 15.97
CA ALA A 32 -10.70 -27.46 15.60
C ALA A 32 -10.33 -27.48 14.10
N PRO A 33 -9.55 -28.46 13.63
CA PRO A 33 -9.23 -28.61 12.21
C PRO A 33 -10.49 -28.52 11.34
N PHE A 34 -10.46 -27.59 10.40
CA PHE A 34 -11.53 -27.32 9.44
C PHE A 34 -10.88 -27.02 8.10
N ALA A 35 -11.54 -27.38 7.01
CA ALA A 35 -11.03 -27.14 5.67
C ALA A 35 -12.12 -26.56 4.77
N MET A 36 -11.75 -25.55 4.00
CA MET A 36 -12.64 -24.81 3.12
C MET A 36 -12.24 -25.04 1.68
N ASP A 37 -13.17 -25.49 0.85
CA ASP A 37 -12.98 -25.51 -0.60
C ASP A 37 -13.25 -24.10 -1.16
N THR A 38 -12.21 -23.48 -1.70
CA THR A 38 -12.25 -22.10 -2.24
C THR A 38 -11.85 -22.07 -3.71
N SER A 39 -11.97 -20.91 -4.35
CA SER A 39 -11.54 -20.71 -5.74
C SER A 39 -10.03 -20.91 -5.97
N ILE A 40 -9.24 -20.88 -4.90
CA ILE A 40 -7.76 -21.00 -4.94
C ILE A 40 -7.26 -22.30 -4.30
N GLY A 41 -8.16 -23.27 -4.12
CA GLY A 41 -7.88 -24.56 -3.53
C GLY A 41 -8.43 -24.71 -2.11
N ARG A 42 -7.97 -25.79 -1.45
CA ARG A 42 -8.44 -26.17 -0.12
C ARG A 42 -7.60 -25.49 0.95
N LEU A 43 -8.23 -24.67 1.78
CA LEU A 43 -7.57 -23.89 2.83
C LEU A 43 -7.92 -24.42 4.21
N ALA A 44 -6.94 -24.45 5.11
CA ALA A 44 -7.12 -24.81 6.51
C ALA A 44 -6.96 -23.56 7.39
N PRO A 45 -8.05 -23.00 7.93
CA PRO A 45 -7.96 -21.85 8.82
C PRO A 45 -7.19 -22.15 10.11
N GLN A 46 -6.57 -21.12 10.67
CA GLN A 46 -5.85 -21.21 11.93
C GLN A 46 -6.81 -21.57 13.08
N HIS A 47 -6.49 -22.64 13.79
CA HIS A 47 -7.22 -23.15 14.94
C HIS A 47 -6.31 -23.42 16.15
N SER A 48 -4.99 -23.28 16.00
CA SER A 48 -4.02 -23.34 17.10
C SER A 48 -3.33 -21.98 17.37
N ILE A 49 -2.61 -21.91 18.49
CA ILE A 49 -1.73 -20.80 18.87
C ILE A 49 -0.30 -21.32 19.08
N ASP A 50 0.67 -20.42 18.99
CA ASP A 50 2.01 -20.62 19.54
C ASP A 50 2.35 -19.45 20.47
N ASP A 51 3.12 -19.71 21.53
CA ASP A 51 3.35 -18.75 22.62
C ASP A 51 4.28 -17.58 22.23
N ALA A 52 4.86 -17.58 21.02
CA ALA A 52 5.88 -16.60 20.62
C ALA A 52 5.40 -15.67 19.49
N ARG A 53 4.94 -16.24 18.39
CA ARG A 53 4.60 -15.55 17.13
C ARG A 53 3.09 -15.47 16.90
N ARG A 54 2.32 -16.48 17.35
CA ARG A 54 0.87 -16.62 17.13
C ARG A 54 0.11 -16.75 18.44
N MET A 55 0.26 -15.75 19.32
CA MET A 55 -0.34 -15.75 20.67
C MET A 55 -1.89 -15.72 20.72
N TYR A 56 -2.57 -15.59 19.58
CA TYR A 56 -4.02 -15.61 19.50
C TYR A 56 -4.49 -16.25 18.20
N LYS A 57 -5.75 -16.72 18.18
CA LYS A 57 -6.42 -17.23 16.99
C LYS A 57 -7.17 -16.08 16.31
N PRO A 58 -6.62 -15.46 15.26
CA PRO A 58 -7.36 -14.47 14.49
C PRO A 58 -8.64 -15.12 13.93
N PRO A 59 -9.78 -14.42 13.93
CA PRO A 59 -11.02 -15.00 13.47
C PRO A 59 -11.00 -15.23 11.96
N LEU A 60 -11.70 -16.28 11.53
CA LEU A 60 -12.18 -16.39 10.17
C LEU A 60 -13.32 -15.38 10.00
N THR A 61 -13.24 -14.51 9.00
CA THR A 61 -14.27 -13.49 8.75
C THR A 61 -14.97 -13.70 7.44
N PHE A 62 -16.20 -13.19 7.33
CA PHE A 62 -17.10 -13.40 6.20
C PHE A 62 -17.75 -12.09 5.74
N HIS A 63 -17.98 -12.01 4.44
CA HIS A 63 -18.88 -11.04 3.83
C HIS A 63 -20.32 -11.37 4.17
N GLN A 64 -21.22 -10.40 4.01
CA GLN A 64 -22.64 -10.56 4.33
C GLN A 64 -23.31 -11.69 3.50
N ASN A 65 -22.80 -11.96 2.30
CA ASN A 65 -23.26 -13.07 1.44
C ASN A 65 -22.73 -14.46 1.87
N GLY A 66 -22.00 -14.55 2.98
CA GLY A 66 -21.41 -15.79 3.50
C GLY A 66 -20.11 -16.22 2.81
N GLN A 67 -19.60 -15.47 1.83
CA GLN A 67 -18.27 -15.68 1.27
C GLN A 67 -17.21 -15.37 2.34
N ALA A 68 -16.16 -16.18 2.41
CA ALA A 68 -15.00 -15.89 3.24
C ALA A 68 -14.43 -14.52 2.86
N ARG A 69 -14.06 -13.71 3.84
CA ARG A 69 -13.45 -12.39 3.65
C ARG A 69 -11.96 -12.41 3.99
N SER A 70 -11.60 -13.03 5.12
CA SER A 70 -10.22 -13.12 5.61
C SER A 70 -10.01 -14.48 6.25
N VAL A 71 -9.02 -15.23 5.77
CA VAL A 71 -8.71 -16.60 6.16
C VAL A 71 -7.25 -16.68 6.62
N PRO A 72 -6.98 -16.45 7.91
CA PRO A 72 -5.68 -16.77 8.51
C PRO A 72 -5.45 -18.28 8.45
N LEU A 73 -4.28 -18.73 8.01
CA LEU A 73 -3.99 -20.13 7.74
C LEU A 73 -3.22 -20.78 8.89
N GLU A 74 -3.60 -22.02 9.22
CA GLU A 74 -2.94 -22.82 10.25
C GLU A 74 -1.45 -23.01 9.94
N THR A 75 -1.14 -23.37 8.70
CA THR A 75 0.23 -23.48 8.22
C THR A 75 0.42 -22.64 6.97
N ARG A 76 1.65 -22.16 6.77
CA ARG A 76 2.04 -21.51 5.52
C ARG A 76 1.76 -22.46 4.35
N THR A 77 0.90 -22.04 3.44
CA THR A 77 0.37 -22.88 2.36
C THR A 77 0.56 -22.18 1.03
N VAL A 78 0.98 -22.92 0.01
CA VAL A 78 1.04 -22.39 -1.36
C VAL A 78 -0.36 -22.37 -1.94
N VAL A 79 -0.79 -21.21 -2.41
CA VAL A 79 -2.09 -20.98 -3.06
C VAL A 79 -1.89 -20.64 -4.52
N GLU A 80 -2.78 -21.15 -5.37
CA GLU A 80 -2.79 -20.83 -6.80
C GLU A 80 -3.37 -19.44 -7.01
N THR A 81 -2.66 -18.56 -7.71
CA THR A 81 -3.11 -17.19 -7.97
C THR A 81 -2.97 -16.83 -9.46
N PRO A 82 -3.63 -15.74 -9.90
CA PRO A 82 -3.50 -15.26 -11.28
C PRO A 82 -2.07 -14.91 -11.72
N VAL A 83 -1.16 -14.65 -10.78
CA VAL A 83 0.28 -14.39 -11.05
C VAL A 83 1.16 -15.60 -10.74
N GLY A 84 0.57 -16.78 -10.58
CA GLY A 84 1.26 -18.03 -10.23
C GLY A 84 1.12 -18.43 -8.76
N PRO A 85 1.76 -19.54 -8.36
CA PRO A 85 1.69 -20.03 -6.99
C PRO A 85 2.39 -19.07 -6.03
N LEU A 86 1.71 -18.70 -4.95
CA LEU A 86 2.27 -17.85 -3.89
C LEU A 86 2.11 -18.53 -2.52
N PRO A 87 3.13 -18.50 -1.65
CA PRO A 87 2.97 -18.92 -0.27
C PRO A 87 2.12 -17.89 0.49
N ALA A 88 1.30 -18.38 1.41
CA ALA A 88 0.40 -17.56 2.20
C ALA A 88 0.32 -18.06 3.65
N GLU A 89 0.28 -17.14 4.59
CA GLU A 89 -0.22 -17.36 5.95
C GLU A 89 -1.56 -16.67 6.20
N LEU A 90 -1.95 -15.75 5.32
CA LEU A 90 -3.27 -15.14 5.31
C LEU A 90 -3.69 -14.90 3.86
N VAL A 91 -4.94 -15.23 3.55
CA VAL A 91 -5.58 -14.87 2.28
C VAL A 91 -6.89 -14.14 2.54
N THR A 92 -7.15 -13.10 1.76
CA THR A 92 -8.44 -12.41 1.75
C THR A 92 -9.13 -12.56 0.41
N PHE A 93 -10.46 -12.40 0.40
CA PHE A 93 -11.28 -12.56 -0.79
C PHE A 93 -12.25 -11.39 -0.95
N HIS A 94 -12.65 -11.13 -2.18
CA HIS A 94 -13.74 -10.25 -2.55
C HIS A 94 -15.09 -10.92 -2.31
N GLU A 95 -16.18 -10.17 -2.34
CA GLU A 95 -17.54 -10.70 -2.13
C GLU A 95 -17.92 -11.76 -3.17
N ASN A 96 -17.43 -11.62 -4.41
CA ASN A 96 -17.65 -12.60 -5.49
C ASN A 96 -16.83 -13.90 -5.31
N GLY A 97 -15.98 -13.97 -4.27
CA GLY A 97 -15.11 -15.10 -3.97
C GLY A 97 -13.79 -15.14 -4.73
N ALA A 98 -13.50 -14.16 -5.59
CA ALA A 98 -12.17 -13.99 -6.15
C ALA A 98 -11.16 -13.63 -5.05
N ILE A 99 -9.91 -14.06 -5.21
CA ILE A 99 -8.82 -13.69 -4.30
C ILE A 99 -8.62 -12.18 -4.31
N ALA A 100 -8.46 -11.58 -3.13
CA ALA A 100 -8.25 -10.15 -2.96
C ALA A 100 -6.82 -9.81 -2.56
N ARG A 101 -6.26 -10.50 -1.56
CA ARG A 101 -4.85 -10.34 -1.16
C ARG A 101 -4.26 -11.65 -0.66
N VAL A 102 -2.99 -11.87 -0.98
CA VAL A 102 -2.13 -12.91 -0.41
C VAL A 102 -1.09 -12.25 0.47
N PHE A 103 -0.97 -12.74 1.70
CA PHE A 103 0.05 -12.33 2.65
C PHE A 103 0.99 -13.53 2.89
N PRO A 104 2.24 -13.49 2.40
CA PRO A 104 3.20 -14.58 2.59
C PRO A 104 3.48 -14.92 4.05
N LEU A 105 3.32 -13.93 4.93
CA LEU A 105 3.49 -14.00 6.36
C LEU A 105 2.36 -13.23 7.06
N ASN A 106 1.96 -13.67 8.26
CA ASN A 106 0.90 -13.05 9.06
C ASN A 106 1.19 -13.11 10.58
N GLY A 107 2.47 -13.01 10.97
CA GLY A 107 2.87 -12.94 12.37
C GLY A 107 2.45 -11.62 13.01
N LYS A 108 2.04 -11.66 14.29
CA LYS A 108 1.69 -10.45 15.05
C LYS A 108 2.91 -9.95 15.81
N LEU A 109 3.28 -8.69 15.60
CA LEU A 109 4.34 -8.06 16.37
C LEU A 109 3.97 -7.99 17.86
N SER A 110 4.95 -8.25 18.72
CA SER A 110 4.81 -8.25 20.18
C SER A 110 6.13 -7.92 20.87
N GLY A 111 6.13 -7.87 22.21
CA GLY A 111 7.38 -7.72 22.98
C GLY A 111 8.37 -8.88 22.81
N TYR A 112 7.93 -10.03 22.30
CA TYR A 112 8.74 -11.22 22.04
C TYR A 112 8.96 -11.51 20.56
N TRP A 113 8.31 -10.75 19.67
CA TRP A 113 8.36 -10.95 18.23
C TRP A 113 8.41 -9.61 17.51
N THR A 114 9.58 -9.24 17.04
CA THR A 114 9.85 -7.94 16.43
C THR A 114 9.62 -7.95 14.93
N GLU A 115 9.61 -6.76 14.31
CA GLU A 115 9.59 -6.63 12.85
C GLU A 115 10.80 -7.32 12.21
N ALA A 116 11.97 -7.27 12.86
CA ALA A 116 13.18 -7.93 12.38
C ALA A 116 13.05 -9.46 12.40
N ASP A 117 12.40 -10.02 13.43
CA ASP A 117 12.15 -11.45 13.53
C ASP A 117 11.22 -11.92 12.39
N GLU A 118 10.13 -11.18 12.15
CA GLU A 118 9.21 -11.49 11.05
C GLU A 118 9.87 -11.31 9.67
N ALA A 119 10.67 -10.25 9.49
CA ALA A 119 11.44 -10.01 8.26
C ALA A 119 12.47 -11.12 7.98
N GLY A 120 12.96 -11.79 9.02
CA GLY A 120 13.85 -12.96 8.94
C GLY A 120 13.17 -14.17 8.29
N LEU A 121 11.85 -14.28 8.37
CA LEU A 121 11.06 -15.33 7.71
C LEU A 121 10.67 -14.97 6.27
N ALA A 122 10.74 -13.68 5.90
CA ALA A 122 10.32 -13.21 4.60
C ALA A 122 11.30 -13.66 3.52
N GLU A 123 10.79 -14.38 2.52
CA GLU A 123 11.57 -14.84 1.37
C GLU A 123 11.39 -13.92 0.16
N VAL A 124 12.38 -13.95 -0.73
CA VAL A 124 12.30 -13.26 -2.01
C VAL A 124 11.39 -14.08 -2.93
N LEU A 125 10.29 -13.46 -3.35
CA LEU A 125 9.38 -14.03 -4.35
C LEU A 125 9.60 -13.31 -5.67
N THR A 126 9.36 -14.01 -6.79
CA THR A 126 9.31 -13.38 -8.11
C THR A 126 7.87 -13.36 -8.58
N VAL A 127 7.31 -12.16 -8.75
CA VAL A 127 5.94 -11.96 -9.20
C VAL A 127 5.96 -11.46 -10.65
N PRO A 128 5.35 -12.19 -11.59
CA PRO A 128 5.09 -11.68 -12.93
C PRO A 128 4.16 -10.48 -12.86
N THR A 129 4.60 -9.34 -13.38
CA THR A 129 3.78 -8.13 -13.45
C THR A 129 3.65 -7.64 -14.89
N PRO A 130 2.65 -6.80 -15.18
CA PRO A 130 2.52 -6.18 -16.50
C PRO A 130 3.74 -5.36 -16.97
N ILE A 131 4.60 -4.92 -16.05
CA ILE A 131 5.82 -4.15 -16.35
C ILE A 131 7.10 -5.01 -16.30
N GLY A 132 6.94 -6.34 -16.28
CA GLY A 132 8.01 -7.33 -16.14
C GLY A 132 8.02 -7.99 -14.76
N ASP A 133 8.92 -8.94 -14.57
CA ASP A 133 9.03 -9.66 -13.29
C ASP A 133 9.59 -8.74 -12.21
N VAL A 134 8.96 -8.76 -11.03
CA VAL A 134 9.43 -8.05 -9.84
C VAL A 134 9.84 -9.10 -8.81
N ALA A 135 11.14 -9.12 -8.47
CA ALA A 135 11.69 -9.97 -7.43
C ALA A 135 11.93 -9.16 -6.16
N GLY A 136 11.37 -9.59 -5.04
CA GLY A 136 11.57 -8.95 -3.74
C GLY A 136 10.81 -9.64 -2.61
N LYS A 137 10.96 -9.11 -1.40
CA LYS A 137 10.16 -9.51 -0.24
C LYS A 137 8.84 -8.74 -0.22
N PHE A 138 7.72 -9.44 -0.12
CA PHE A 138 6.38 -8.82 -0.10
C PHE A 138 5.67 -9.02 1.24
N VAL A 139 5.02 -7.96 1.71
CA VAL A 139 4.00 -8.03 2.76
C VAL A 139 2.71 -8.57 2.17
N ALA A 140 2.34 -8.08 0.98
CA ALA A 140 1.11 -8.49 0.32
C ALA A 140 1.18 -8.39 -1.20
N VAL A 141 0.48 -9.30 -1.86
CA VAL A 141 0.15 -9.24 -3.30
C VAL A 141 -1.35 -9.10 -3.42
N ALA A 142 -1.84 -8.03 -4.05
CA ALA A 142 -3.26 -7.70 -4.12
C ALA A 142 -3.83 -7.83 -5.53
N PHE A 143 -5.09 -8.20 -5.61
CA PHE A 143 -5.83 -8.41 -6.87
C PHE A 143 -7.13 -7.59 -6.88
N ASP A 144 -7.61 -7.24 -8.07
CA ASP A 144 -8.96 -6.73 -8.28
C ASP A 144 -9.99 -7.86 -8.30
N GLU A 145 -11.28 -7.52 -8.36
CA GLU A 145 -12.38 -8.51 -8.38
C GLU A 145 -12.37 -9.42 -9.61
N ALA A 146 -11.67 -9.03 -10.69
CA ALA A 146 -11.49 -9.80 -11.90
C ALA A 146 -10.20 -10.65 -11.86
N GLY A 147 -9.47 -10.65 -10.74
CA GLY A 147 -8.22 -11.40 -10.56
C GLY A 147 -6.99 -10.74 -11.20
N ARG A 148 -7.07 -9.48 -11.64
CA ARG A 148 -5.89 -8.76 -12.16
C ARG A 148 -5.02 -8.29 -11.01
N LEU A 149 -3.70 -8.32 -11.21
CA LEU A 149 -2.75 -7.76 -10.24
C LEU A 149 -3.05 -6.28 -10.02
N ARG A 150 -3.35 -5.91 -8.78
CA ARG A 150 -3.72 -4.55 -8.39
C ARG A 150 -2.55 -3.81 -7.77
N SER A 151 -1.82 -4.46 -6.86
CA SER A 151 -0.67 -3.84 -6.19
C SER A 151 0.24 -4.88 -5.54
N LEU A 152 1.47 -4.43 -5.29
CA LEU A 152 2.50 -5.12 -4.52
C LEU A 152 2.86 -4.22 -3.35
N THR A 153 2.79 -4.77 -2.13
CA THR A 153 3.30 -4.10 -0.92
C THR A 153 4.62 -4.78 -0.55
N LEU A 154 5.69 -4.01 -0.54
CA LEU A 154 7.04 -4.47 -0.20
C LEU A 154 7.23 -4.53 1.31
N TRP A 155 8.11 -5.41 1.76
CA TRP A 155 8.58 -5.40 3.14
C TRP A 155 9.23 -4.05 3.51
N PRO A 156 9.05 -3.54 4.74
CA PRO A 156 9.86 -2.44 5.24
C PRO A 156 11.36 -2.66 4.99
N GLY A 157 12.02 -1.64 4.44
CA GLY A 157 13.45 -1.71 4.08
C GLY A 157 13.76 -2.41 2.74
N GLU A 158 12.79 -3.08 2.12
CA GLU A 158 12.96 -3.68 0.79
C GLU A 158 12.91 -2.60 -0.30
N GLU A 159 13.85 -2.67 -1.25
CA GLU A 159 13.86 -1.87 -2.47
C GLU A 159 13.88 -2.75 -3.71
N VAL A 160 13.02 -2.44 -4.68
CA VAL A 160 13.03 -3.08 -6.01
C VAL A 160 13.20 -2.01 -7.09
N VAL A 161 13.82 -2.36 -8.22
CA VAL A 161 13.96 -1.43 -9.36
C VAL A 161 12.98 -1.83 -10.45
N VAL A 162 12.08 -0.92 -10.82
CA VAL A 162 11.05 -1.16 -11.84
C VAL A 162 11.21 -0.22 -13.02
N ARG A 163 10.63 -0.59 -14.17
CA ARG A 163 10.49 0.31 -15.32
C ARG A 163 9.18 1.08 -15.17
N ALA A 164 9.28 2.40 -15.09
CA ALA A 164 8.17 3.33 -15.05
C ALA A 164 8.20 4.26 -16.28
N PRO A 165 7.13 5.00 -16.58
CA PRO A 165 7.12 5.99 -17.66
C PRO A 165 8.24 7.04 -17.56
N CYS A 166 8.68 7.38 -16.33
CA CYS A 166 9.80 8.29 -16.08
C CYS A 166 11.19 7.61 -16.09
N GLY A 167 11.29 6.33 -16.47
CA GLY A 167 12.54 5.58 -16.53
C GLY A 167 12.64 4.49 -15.47
N LYS A 168 13.88 4.10 -15.12
CA LYS A 168 14.11 3.08 -14.08
C LYS A 168 14.00 3.72 -12.70
N VAL A 169 13.09 3.23 -11.89
CA VAL A 169 12.78 3.81 -10.58
C VAL A 169 13.06 2.81 -9.47
N PRO A 170 13.86 3.16 -8.47
CA PRO A 170 13.93 2.42 -7.21
C PRO A 170 12.64 2.68 -6.42
N VAL A 171 11.96 1.61 -6.03
CA VAL A 171 10.67 1.63 -5.35
C VAL A 171 10.85 1.06 -3.94
N ARG A 172 10.29 1.76 -2.96
CA ARG A 172 10.08 1.29 -1.58
C ARG A 172 8.59 1.15 -1.32
N LEU A 173 8.18 0.49 -0.24
CA LEU A 173 6.78 0.35 0.24
C LEU A 173 5.80 -0.34 -0.72
N GLY A 174 5.71 0.04 -1.99
CA GLY A 174 4.89 -0.64 -2.97
C GLY A 174 4.67 0.07 -4.29
N LEU A 175 3.90 -0.59 -5.13
CA LEU A 175 3.46 -0.14 -6.45
C LEU A 175 2.09 -0.71 -6.80
N SER A 176 1.35 -0.01 -7.66
CA SER A 176 0.02 -0.41 -8.09
C SER A 176 -0.17 -0.29 -9.60
N PHE A 177 -1.17 -1.01 -10.11
CA PHE A 177 -1.47 -1.13 -11.53
C PHE A 177 -2.89 -0.67 -11.84
N HIS A 178 -3.06 -0.16 -13.05
CA HIS A 178 -4.37 0.04 -13.66
C HIS A 178 -4.95 -1.32 -14.09
N PRO A 179 -6.28 -1.45 -14.24
CA PRO A 179 -6.89 -2.68 -14.76
C PRO A 179 -6.37 -3.10 -16.14
N GLY A 180 -5.89 -2.15 -16.95
CA GLY A 180 -5.23 -2.41 -18.24
C GLY A 180 -3.77 -2.88 -18.14
N GLY A 181 -3.22 -3.01 -16.94
CA GLY A 181 -1.85 -3.45 -16.67
C GLY A 181 -0.81 -2.32 -16.59
N GLY A 182 -1.11 -1.12 -17.08
CA GLY A 182 -0.21 0.04 -16.93
C GLY A 182 0.11 0.35 -15.46
N LEU A 183 1.32 0.82 -15.17
CA LEU A 183 1.71 1.26 -13.83
C LEU A 183 0.85 2.45 -13.40
N ARG A 184 0.14 2.33 -12.29
CA ARG A 184 -0.73 3.38 -11.75
C ARG A 184 -0.01 4.27 -10.76
N SER A 185 0.75 3.69 -9.84
CA SER A 185 1.54 4.46 -8.89
C SER A 185 2.69 3.65 -8.33
N LEU A 186 3.71 4.34 -7.83
CA LEU A 186 4.84 3.76 -7.11
C LEU A 186 5.31 4.72 -6.02
N GLU A 187 5.92 4.19 -4.97
CA GLU A 187 6.56 5.01 -3.94
C GLU A 187 8.09 5.04 -4.18
N PRO A 188 8.66 6.17 -4.61
CA PRO A 188 10.10 6.25 -4.87
C PRO A 188 10.91 6.02 -3.59
N ALA A 189 11.92 5.16 -3.66
CA ALA A 189 12.86 4.95 -2.55
C ALA A 189 13.77 6.14 -2.30
N ARG A 190 13.94 6.98 -3.32
CA ARG A 190 14.73 8.21 -3.31
C ARG A 190 14.14 9.18 -4.33
N PRO A 191 14.47 10.48 -4.25
CA PRO A 191 14.02 11.47 -5.22
C PRO A 191 14.26 11.06 -6.66
N VAL A 192 13.17 11.02 -7.42
CA VAL A 192 13.16 10.73 -8.85
C VAL A 192 12.62 11.95 -9.58
N GLU A 193 13.36 12.41 -10.58
CA GLU A 193 12.86 13.46 -11.47
C GLU A 193 11.79 12.88 -12.40
N ALA A 194 10.57 13.40 -12.29
CA ALA A 194 9.42 12.97 -13.06
C ALA A 194 9.00 14.10 -14.03
N PRO A 195 8.81 13.83 -15.33
CA PRO A 195 8.27 14.82 -16.25
C PRO A 195 6.79 15.07 -15.90
N THR A 196 6.46 16.30 -15.54
CA THR A 196 5.07 16.68 -15.21
C THR A 196 4.59 17.78 -16.15
N PRO A 197 3.27 18.04 -16.21
CA PRO A 197 2.73 19.10 -17.05
C PRO A 197 3.18 20.52 -16.70
N VAL A 198 3.84 20.72 -15.55
CA VAL A 198 4.36 22.02 -15.09
C VAL A 198 5.90 22.10 -15.14
N GLY A 199 6.54 21.08 -15.71
CA GLY A 199 8.00 20.91 -15.73
C GLY A 199 8.48 19.68 -14.93
N PRO A 200 9.79 19.41 -14.89
CA PRO A 200 10.33 18.29 -14.12
C PRO A 200 10.19 18.53 -12.62
N VAL A 201 9.61 17.56 -11.89
CA VAL A 201 9.44 17.58 -10.44
C VAL A 201 10.18 16.42 -9.80
N TRP A 202 10.88 16.66 -8.69
CA TRP A 202 11.55 15.61 -7.93
C TRP A 202 10.54 14.94 -6.98
N ALA A 203 9.94 13.84 -7.45
CA ALA A 203 8.95 13.07 -6.71
C ALA A 203 9.62 12.28 -5.57
N TYR A 204 9.20 12.56 -4.34
CA TYR A 204 9.60 11.85 -3.11
C TYR A 204 8.80 12.39 -1.92
N ASP A 205 8.24 11.48 -1.14
CA ASP A 205 7.61 11.77 0.14
C ASP A 205 8.36 11.00 1.24
N PRO A 206 9.11 11.66 2.14
CA PRO A 206 9.76 11.00 3.26
C PRO A 206 8.76 10.40 4.25
N ASP A 207 7.55 10.93 4.34
CA ASP A 207 6.50 10.59 5.30
C ASP A 207 5.50 9.55 4.74
N ALA A 208 5.79 8.97 3.57
CA ALA A 208 4.95 7.95 2.95
C ALA A 208 4.69 6.77 3.90
N VAL A 209 3.42 6.42 4.07
CA VAL A 209 2.99 5.37 4.99
C VAL A 209 2.85 4.03 4.26
N GLY A 210 3.68 3.06 4.62
CA GLY A 210 3.82 1.76 3.94
C GLY A 210 2.76 0.71 4.24
N ILE A 211 1.52 1.09 4.60
CA ILE A 211 0.47 0.11 4.96
C ILE A 211 0.05 -0.72 3.75
N ALA A 212 -0.03 -0.11 2.57
CA ALA A 212 -0.36 -0.79 1.33
C ALA A 212 0.28 -0.09 0.13
N GLY A 213 0.76 -0.85 -0.86
CA GLY A 213 1.26 -0.32 -2.13
C GLY A 213 0.19 0.25 -3.07
N ASP A 214 -1.03 0.49 -2.58
CA ASP A 214 -2.17 0.93 -3.37
C ASP A 214 -2.11 2.44 -3.69
N ASP A 215 -1.67 3.29 -2.76
CA ASP A 215 -1.64 4.75 -2.89
C ASP A 215 -0.24 5.28 -2.59
N ASN A 216 0.43 5.82 -3.61
CA ASN A 216 1.85 6.18 -3.53
C ASN A 216 2.11 7.60 -4.05
N SER A 217 3.29 8.12 -3.73
CA SER A 217 3.71 9.50 -4.01
C SER A 217 3.79 9.88 -5.48
N LEU A 218 4.10 8.93 -6.37
CA LEU A 218 4.16 9.17 -7.80
C LEU A 218 3.08 8.36 -8.49
N ALA A 219 2.15 9.02 -9.19
CA ALA A 219 1.04 8.38 -9.87
C ALA A 219 0.94 8.80 -11.34
N PHE A 220 0.49 7.85 -12.16
CA PHE A 220 0.36 7.97 -13.60
C PHE A 220 -1.07 7.65 -14.04
N ASP A 221 -1.51 8.28 -15.13
CA ASP A 221 -2.70 7.85 -15.86
C ASP A 221 -2.41 6.59 -16.71
N PRO A 222 -3.42 6.00 -17.38
CA PRO A 222 -3.22 4.84 -18.25
C PRO A 222 -2.25 5.06 -19.42
N ASP A 223 -2.04 6.32 -19.85
CA ASP A 223 -1.12 6.69 -20.93
C ASP A 223 0.32 6.93 -20.41
N GLY A 224 0.53 6.81 -19.10
CA GLY A 224 1.82 6.99 -18.44
C GLY A 224 2.18 8.44 -18.12
N GLN A 225 1.25 9.39 -18.26
CA GLN A 225 1.47 10.78 -17.85
C GLN A 225 1.36 10.91 -16.34
N VAL A 226 2.21 11.75 -15.74
CA VAL A 226 2.16 12.01 -14.30
C VAL A 226 0.91 12.82 -13.96
N VAL A 227 0.03 12.23 -13.16
CA VAL A 227 -1.20 12.88 -12.65
C VAL A 227 -1.09 13.29 -11.19
N ARG A 228 -0.12 12.74 -10.45
CA ARG A 228 0.15 13.15 -9.07
C ARG A 228 1.62 12.95 -8.72
N ALA A 229 2.19 13.93 -8.01
CA ALA A 229 3.53 13.84 -7.44
C ALA A 229 3.58 14.50 -6.06
N ALA A 230 4.03 13.77 -5.05
CA ALA A 230 4.48 14.35 -3.79
C ALA A 230 5.94 14.78 -3.91
N THR A 231 6.29 15.95 -3.40
CA THR A 231 7.66 16.44 -3.43
C THR A 231 8.03 17.19 -2.16
N VAL A 232 9.25 16.95 -1.70
CA VAL A 232 9.93 17.77 -0.70
C VAL A 232 11.11 18.54 -1.30
N ARG A 233 11.37 18.41 -2.61
CA ARG A 233 12.57 18.98 -3.28
C ARG A 233 12.27 19.99 -4.37
N SER A 234 11.01 20.16 -4.75
CA SER A 234 10.62 21.06 -5.83
C SER A 234 9.67 22.14 -5.36
N VAL A 235 9.94 23.36 -5.79
CA VAL A 235 9.01 24.49 -5.73
C VAL A 235 8.44 24.70 -7.12
N VAL A 236 7.12 24.81 -7.23
CA VAL A 236 6.43 25.19 -8.47
C VAL A 236 6.05 26.66 -8.39
N ILE A 237 6.45 27.43 -9.38
CA ILE A 237 6.11 28.84 -9.53
C ILE A 237 5.17 28.98 -10.71
N ALA A 238 3.96 29.48 -10.46
CA ALA A 238 2.98 29.84 -11.48
C ALA A 238 3.04 31.35 -11.76
N HIS A 239 3.28 31.71 -13.02
CA HIS A 239 3.17 33.08 -13.53
C HIS A 239 1.80 33.25 -14.17
N LEU A 240 0.91 33.97 -13.48
CA LEU A 240 -0.48 34.12 -13.87
C LEU A 240 -0.62 35.20 -14.97
N ALA A 241 -1.74 35.16 -15.69
CA ALA A 241 -2.02 36.08 -16.80
C ALA A 241 -2.10 37.57 -16.38
N ASP A 242 -2.41 37.84 -15.12
CA ASP A 242 -2.43 39.20 -14.53
C ASP A 242 -1.02 39.70 -14.13
N GLY A 243 0.03 38.92 -14.41
CA GLY A 243 1.41 39.20 -14.04
C GLY A 243 1.77 38.84 -12.61
N SER A 244 0.80 38.37 -11.80
CA SER A 244 1.08 37.92 -10.44
C SER A 244 1.79 36.57 -10.44
N ARG A 245 2.50 36.30 -9.33
CA ARG A 245 3.23 35.05 -9.10
C ARG A 245 2.62 34.31 -7.94
N ARG A 246 2.42 32.99 -8.10
CA ARG A 246 2.07 32.09 -7.01
C ARG A 246 3.15 31.04 -6.83
N GLU A 247 3.65 30.91 -5.60
CA GLU A 247 4.64 29.90 -5.23
C GLU A 247 3.96 28.77 -4.47
N LEU A 248 4.23 27.54 -4.91
CA LEU A 248 3.77 26.30 -4.30
C LEU A 248 5.03 25.56 -3.85
N ALA A 249 5.21 25.43 -2.53
CA ALA A 249 6.41 24.86 -1.95
C ALA A 249 6.06 23.84 -0.85
N PRO A 250 6.94 22.86 -0.58
CA PRO A 250 6.91 22.09 0.64
C PRO A 250 6.97 23.02 1.86
N GLN A 251 6.50 22.56 3.02
CA GLN A 251 6.63 23.32 4.26
C GLN A 251 7.77 22.80 5.11
N VAL A 252 8.35 23.69 5.90
CA VAL A 252 9.23 23.35 7.01
C VAL A 252 8.42 23.59 8.28
N ARG A 253 8.32 22.58 9.14
CA ARG A 253 7.64 22.68 10.43
C ARG A 253 8.57 22.22 11.55
N ASP A 254 8.29 22.64 12.77
CA ASP A 254 8.97 22.09 13.93
C ASP A 254 8.58 20.62 14.13
N SER A 255 9.56 19.80 14.51
CA SER A 255 9.34 18.42 14.87
C SER A 255 8.53 18.32 16.16
N ILE A 256 7.61 17.37 16.18
CA ILE A 256 6.76 17.11 17.35
C ILE A 256 7.60 16.49 18.48
N CYS A 257 8.76 15.88 18.19
CA CYS A 257 9.64 15.31 19.22
C CYS A 257 10.37 16.37 20.08
N GLY A 258 10.28 17.67 19.77
CA GLY A 258 10.65 18.76 20.70
C GLY A 258 12.12 19.19 20.73
N ASP A 259 12.99 18.61 19.91
CA ASP A 259 14.45 18.85 19.96
C ASP A 259 14.93 20.10 19.19
N GLY A 260 14.04 21.02 18.82
CA GLY A 260 14.37 22.17 17.94
C GLY A 260 14.65 21.77 16.48
N ASP A 261 14.31 20.53 16.16
CA ASP A 261 14.52 19.89 14.88
C ASP A 261 13.41 20.24 13.90
N HIS A 262 13.75 20.48 12.64
CA HIS A 262 12.75 20.76 11.59
C HIS A 262 12.38 19.49 10.81
N GLU A 263 11.13 19.41 10.37
CA GLU A 263 10.58 18.39 9.47
C GLU A 263 10.04 19.03 8.20
N LEU A 264 10.02 18.26 7.11
CA LEU A 264 9.46 18.69 5.84
C LEU A 264 8.05 18.14 5.69
N THR A 265 7.07 18.99 5.41
CA THR A 265 5.76 18.54 4.94
C THR A 265 5.76 18.51 3.41
N PRO A 266 5.54 17.36 2.77
CA PRO A 266 5.52 17.22 1.32
C PRO A 266 4.45 18.09 0.67
N LEU A 267 4.81 18.74 -0.43
CA LEU A 267 3.87 19.36 -1.34
C LEU A 267 3.26 18.26 -2.23
N LEU A 268 1.94 18.10 -2.17
CA LEU A 268 1.22 17.22 -3.06
C LEU A 268 0.73 18.01 -4.27
N LEU A 269 1.15 17.61 -5.46
CA LEU A 269 0.71 18.18 -6.72
C LEU A 269 -0.19 17.18 -7.43
N ALA A 270 -1.39 17.61 -7.82
CA ALA A 270 -2.30 16.86 -8.66
C ALA A 270 -2.54 17.61 -9.98
N PHE A 271 -2.38 16.91 -11.09
CA PHE A 271 -2.46 17.46 -12.44
C PHE A 271 -3.71 16.96 -13.12
N ALA A 272 -4.65 17.87 -13.37
CA ALA A 272 -5.77 17.64 -14.26
C ALA A 272 -5.45 18.20 -15.66
N GLU A 273 -6.35 17.97 -16.60
CA GLU A 273 -6.24 18.49 -17.97
C GLU A 273 -6.14 20.02 -17.97
N ASP A 274 -6.98 20.69 -17.18
CA ASP A 274 -7.14 22.14 -17.17
C ASP A 274 -6.48 22.85 -15.97
N SER A 275 -6.04 22.10 -14.95
CA SER A 275 -5.65 22.69 -13.67
C SER A 275 -4.54 21.93 -12.95
N LEU A 276 -3.82 22.70 -12.12
CA LEU A 276 -2.89 22.22 -11.10
C LEU A 276 -3.52 22.43 -9.73
N SER A 277 -3.66 21.36 -8.94
CA SER A 277 -4.03 21.47 -7.53
C SER A 277 -2.82 21.21 -6.63
N ALA A 278 -2.71 21.97 -5.55
CA ALA A 278 -1.68 21.79 -4.54
C ALA A 278 -2.28 21.68 -3.14
N SER A 279 -1.85 20.67 -2.39
CA SER A 279 -2.28 20.40 -1.01
C SER A 279 -1.12 19.93 -0.14
N TYR A 280 -1.40 19.82 1.16
CA TYR A 280 -0.57 19.15 2.14
C TYR A 280 -1.39 18.02 2.76
N GLY A 281 -0.92 16.77 2.63
CA GLY A 281 -1.65 15.59 3.10
C GLY A 281 -3.08 15.50 2.53
N PRO A 282 -4.05 14.94 3.29
CA PRO A 282 -5.42 14.73 2.83
C PRO A 282 -6.29 16.00 2.87
N ALA A 283 -5.70 17.17 3.19
CA ALA A 283 -6.45 18.41 3.28
C ALA A 283 -6.95 18.89 1.90
N LYS A 284 -7.96 19.76 1.92
CA LYS A 284 -8.42 20.46 0.70
C LYS A 284 -7.24 21.20 0.05
N PRO A 285 -7.18 21.28 -1.29
CA PRO A 285 -6.15 22.05 -1.96
C PRO A 285 -6.13 23.50 -1.48
N PHE A 286 -4.95 23.98 -1.07
CA PHE A 286 -4.76 25.39 -0.72
C PHE A 286 -4.60 26.25 -1.99
N ALA A 287 -4.30 25.62 -3.13
CA ALA A 287 -4.25 26.26 -4.43
C ALA A 287 -4.85 25.36 -5.51
N VAL A 288 -5.62 25.98 -6.41
CA VAL A 288 -6.03 25.42 -7.69
C VAL A 288 -5.71 26.49 -8.73
N ILE A 289 -4.84 26.17 -9.69
CA ILE A 289 -4.30 27.10 -10.68
C ILE A 289 -4.68 26.60 -12.08
N PRO A 290 -5.31 27.43 -12.93
CA PRO A 290 -5.56 27.04 -14.31
C PRO A 290 -4.24 26.83 -15.04
N ARG A 291 -4.17 25.85 -15.94
CA ARG A 291 -2.99 25.60 -16.76
C ARG A 291 -2.95 26.48 -18.01
N ALA A 292 -4.13 26.82 -18.55
CA ALA A 292 -4.24 27.69 -19.70
C ALA A 292 -3.79 29.12 -19.37
N GLY A 293 -2.90 29.68 -20.19
CA GLY A 293 -2.40 31.05 -20.01
C GLY A 293 -1.47 31.25 -18.81
N VAL A 294 -1.05 30.17 -18.13
CA VAL A 294 -0.11 30.21 -17.01
C VAL A 294 1.21 29.58 -17.43
N GLN A 295 2.31 30.30 -17.19
CA GLN A 295 3.65 29.75 -17.36
C GLN A 295 4.14 29.18 -16.02
N PHE A 296 4.60 27.94 -16.03
CA PHE A 296 5.16 27.30 -14.84
C PHE A 296 6.68 27.23 -14.90
N THR A 297 7.33 27.41 -13.76
CA THR A 297 8.75 27.15 -13.56
C THR A 297 8.93 26.26 -12.34
N VAL A 298 9.76 25.22 -12.45
CA VAL A 298 10.14 24.39 -11.30
C VAL A 298 11.57 24.70 -10.90
N ARG A 299 11.81 24.88 -9.60
CA ARG A 299 13.16 25.08 -9.04
C ARG A 299 13.37 24.19 -7.81
N PRO A 300 14.63 23.92 -7.41
CA PRO A 300 14.91 23.21 -6.17
C PRO A 300 14.37 23.96 -4.94
N PHE A 301 13.81 23.22 -3.99
CA PHE A 301 13.48 23.72 -2.67
C PHE A 301 14.71 23.64 -1.76
N VAL A 302 15.42 24.76 -1.64
CA VAL A 302 16.76 24.80 -1.01
C VAL A 302 16.74 24.38 0.46
N SER A 303 15.65 24.67 1.19
CA SER A 303 15.52 24.29 2.61
C SER A 303 15.56 22.76 2.81
N ALA A 304 15.19 21.97 1.81
CA ALA A 304 15.25 20.52 1.91
C ALA A 304 16.68 19.94 1.90
N PHE A 305 17.69 20.73 1.52
CA PHE A 305 19.09 20.30 1.61
C PHE A 305 19.68 20.51 3.01
N ALA A 306 19.01 21.31 3.85
CA ALA A 306 19.42 21.56 5.23
C ALA A 306 18.74 20.59 6.23
N VAL A 307 17.74 19.83 5.80
CA VAL A 307 16.97 18.90 6.65
C VAL A 307 17.34 17.46 6.31
N SER A 308 17.70 16.67 7.32
CA SER A 308 17.99 15.24 7.16
C SER A 308 16.72 14.47 6.79
N PHE A 309 16.83 13.55 5.81
CA PHE A 309 15.76 12.62 5.42
C PHE A 309 15.76 11.30 6.22
N ALA A 310 16.66 11.15 7.20
CA ALA A 310 16.69 9.96 8.04
C ALA A 310 15.43 9.88 8.90
N PRO A 311 14.81 8.69 9.07
CA PRO A 311 13.69 8.51 9.99
C PRO A 311 14.12 8.98 11.38
N LYS A 312 13.45 10.01 11.91
CA LYS A 312 13.77 10.53 13.24
C LYS A 312 13.13 9.61 14.27
N GLN A 313 13.96 8.97 15.08
CA GLN A 313 13.50 8.24 16.25
C GLN A 313 13.17 9.27 17.32
N CYS A 314 11.91 9.40 17.74
CA CYS A 314 11.66 10.08 19.01
C CYS A 314 12.35 9.23 20.09
N SER A 315 13.26 9.83 20.85
CA SER A 315 13.80 9.23 22.06
C SER A 315 12.63 8.91 23.00
N MET A 316 12.44 7.64 23.36
CA MET A 316 11.59 7.30 24.52
C MET A 316 12.35 7.53 25.82
#